data_AF-A0A3D1BJU4-F1
#
_entry.id   AF-A0A3D1BJU4-F1
#
_cell.length_a   1.000
_cell.length_b   1.000
_cell.length_c   1.000
_cell.angle_alpha   90.00
_cell.angle_beta   90.00
_cell.angle_gamma   90.00
#
_symmetry.space_group_name_H-M   'P 1'
#
loop_
_entity.id
_entity.type
_entity.pdbx_description
1 polymer ?
#
loop_
_entity_poly.entity_id
_entity_poly.type
_entity_poly.pdbx_seq_one_letter_code
_entity_poly.pdbx_strand_id
1 'polypeptide(L)' 'FGSNFDGVVFRIRSTHTAKEIRKLKEFIASSEGNTKVKIILNGEDKSIVRILEKRISMGKDTKKWLRKFK' A
#
# COMPACT_ATOMS: atom_id res chain seq x y z
N PHE A 1 -5.35 -3.32 20.55
CA PHE A 1 -5.96 -2.32 19.64
C PHE A 1 -6.07 -2.91 18.24
N GLY A 2 -7.16 -3.64 17.96
CA GLY A 2 -7.46 -4.16 16.63
C GLY A 2 -8.10 -3.08 15.78
N SER A 3 -7.30 -2.26 15.11
CA SER A 3 -7.81 -1.35 14.08
C SER A 3 -7.94 -2.15 12.79
N ASN A 4 -9.10 -2.79 12.59
CA ASN A 4 -9.48 -3.33 11.29
C ASN A 4 -9.64 -2.13 10.34
N PHE A 5 -8.53 -1.72 9.72
CA PHE A 5 -8.56 -0.73 8.66
C PHE A 5 -9.41 -1.32 7.53
N ASP A 6 -10.58 -0.74 7.32
CA ASP A 6 -11.49 -1.10 6.24
C ASP A 6 -10.93 -0.57 4.91
N GLY A 7 -9.97 -1.32 4.36
CA GLY A 7 -9.26 -0.94 3.15
C GLY A 7 -8.04 -1.81 2.85
N VAL A 8 -7.27 -1.38 1.84
CA VAL A 8 -6.08 -2.09 1.38
C VAL A 8 -4.85 -1.61 2.14
N VAL A 9 -4.14 -2.54 2.76
CA VAL A 9 -2.86 -2.26 3.43
C VAL A 9 -1.71 -2.81 2.60
N PHE A 10 -0.77 -1.94 2.22
CA PHE A 10 0.49 -2.32 1.58
C PHE A 10 1.63 -2.26 2.59
N ARG A 11 2.35 -3.37 2.77
CA ARG A 11 3.48 -3.43 3.69
C ARG A 11 4.79 -3.39 2.91
N ILE A 12 5.44 -2.23 2.93
CA ILE A 12 6.75 -2.02 2.33
C ILE A 12 7.81 -2.42 3.36
N ARG A 13 8.49 -3.53 3.07
CA ARG A 13 9.68 -4.01 3.79
C ARG A 13 10.97 -3.52 3.11
N SER A 14 12.10 -3.55 3.83
CA SER A 14 13.45 -3.24 3.32
C SER A 14 13.87 -4.05 2.08
N THR A 15 13.23 -5.19 1.84
CA THR A 15 13.45 -6.03 0.65
C THR A 15 12.88 -5.42 -0.63
N HIS A 16 11.99 -4.44 -0.54
CA HIS A 16 11.41 -3.78 -1.72
C HIS A 16 12.30 -2.63 -2.17
N THR A 17 12.53 -2.58 -3.47
CA THR A 17 13.34 -1.52 -4.06
C THR A 17 12.57 -0.20 -4.16
N ALA A 18 13.28 0.92 -4.15
CA ALA A 18 12.68 2.25 -4.38
C ALA A 18 11.85 2.32 -5.68
N LYS A 19 12.25 1.56 -6.71
CA LYS A 19 11.53 1.46 -7.99
C LYS A 19 10.16 0.82 -7.83
N GLU A 20 10.03 -0.21 -6.99
CA GLU A 20 8.75 -0.87 -6.72
C GLU A 20 7.83 0.01 -5.89
N ILE A 21 8.39 0.71 -4.91
CA ILE A 21 7.66 1.69 -4.09
C ILE A 21 7.12 2.81 -4.99
N ARG A 22 7.93 3.31 -5.92
CA ARG A 22 7.52 4.35 -6.87
C ARG A 22 6.39 3.87 -7.76
N LYS A 23 6.49 2.67 -8.35
CA LYS A 23 5.41 2.09 -9.15
C LYS A 23 4.12 1.87 -8.36
N LEU A 24 4.21 1.46 -7.09
CA LEU A 24 3.06 1.33 -6.21
C LEU A 24 2.39 2.70 -5.97
N LYS A 25 3.19 3.75 -5.72
CA LYS A 25 2.68 5.13 -5.57
C LYS A 25 2.01 5.63 -6.85
N GLU A 26 2.63 5.42 -8.01
CA GLU A 26 2.06 5.77 -9.32
C GLU A 26 0.75 5.02 -9.58
N PHE A 27 0.69 3.73 -9.27
CA PHE A 27 -0.53 2.93 -9.37
C PHE A 27 -1.64 3.47 -8.47
N ILE A 28 -1.34 3.82 -7.21
CA ILE A 28 -2.33 4.39 -6.28
C ILE A 28 -2.77 5.78 -6.72
N ALA A 29 -1.85 6.59 -7.27
CA ALA A 29 -2.15 7.93 -7.77
C ALA A 29 -3.05 7.90 -9.01
N SER A 30 -2.79 6.97 -9.93
CA SER A 30 -3.56 6.75 -11.16
C SER A 30 -4.84 5.94 -10.95
N SER A 31 -5.01 5.32 -9.78
CA SER A 31 -6.21 4.56 -9.46
C SER A 31 -7.28 5.48 -8.86
N GLU A 32 -8.53 5.19 -9.22
CA GLU A 32 -9.72 5.80 -8.65
C GLU A 32 -10.67 4.70 -8.17
N GLY A 33 -11.32 4.92 -7.03
CA GLY A 33 -12.23 3.96 -6.44
C GLY A 33 -12.67 4.36 -5.04
N ASN A 34 -13.30 3.42 -4.34
CA ASN A 34 -13.89 3.67 -3.01
C ASN A 34 -13.08 3.06 -1.85
N THR A 35 -12.07 2.25 -2.15
CA THR A 35 -11.31 1.53 -1.12
C THR A 35 -10.16 2.37 -0.60
N LYS A 36 -10.11 2.63 0.71
CA LYS A 36 -9.00 3.38 1.32
C LYS A 36 -7.68 2.61 1.22
N VAL A 37 -6.56 3.33 1.08
CA VAL A 37 -5.22 2.72 1.03
C VAL A 37 -4.37 3.15 2.22
N LYS A 38 -3.71 2.18 2.84
CA LYS A 38 -2.74 2.40 3.91
C LYS A 38 -1.40 1.80 3.53
N ILE A 39 -0.33 2.57 3.67
CA ILE A 39 1.03 2.10 3.46
C ILE A 39 1.73 2.00 4.81
N ILE A 40 2.35 0.86 5.08
CA ILE A 40 3.18 0.63 6.25
C ILE A 40 4.60 0.40 5.75
N LEU A 41 5.50 1.32 6.04
CA LEU A 41 6.93 1.21 5.76
C LEU A 41 7.61 0.64 7.00
N ASN A 42 7.95 -0.64 6.98
CA ASN A 42 8.81 -1.24 7.99
C ASN A 42 10.26 -1.13 7.52
N GLY A 43 10.99 -0.14 8.03
CA GLY A 43 12.45 -0.10 7.95
C GLY A 43 13.08 -0.88 9.11
N GLU A 44 14.40 -1.06 9.06
CA GLU A 44 15.18 -1.75 10.11
C GLU A 44 15.05 -1.06 11.49
N ASP A 45 14.95 0.26 11.52
CA ASP A 45 14.96 1.03 12.76
C ASP A 45 13.55 1.49 13.21
N LYS A 46 12.68 1.84 12.25
CA LYS A 46 11.34 2.39 12.53
C LYS A 46 10.28 1.95 11.52
N SER A 47 9.11 1.62 12.06
CA SER A 47 7.91 1.36 11.26
C SER A 47 7.14 2.67 11.04
N ILE A 48 7.23 3.25 9.85
CA ILE A 48 6.49 4.45 9.45
C ILE A 48 5.15 4.03 8.84
N VAL A 49 4.07 4.29 9.55
CA VAL A 49 2.71 4.09 9.02
C VAL A 49 2.24 5.37 8.35
N ARG A 50 2.00 5.33 7.03
CA ARG A 50 1.41 6.41 6.25
C ARG A 50 0.09 5.95 5.66
N ILE A 51 -1.01 6.49 6.18
CA ILE A 51 -2.32 6.34 5.54
C ILE A 51 -2.34 7.30 4.34
N LEU A 52 -2.69 6.80 3.16
CA LEU A 52 -2.91 7.65 2.00
C LEU A 52 -4.38 8.03 1.94
N GLU A 53 -4.67 9.30 1.68
CA GLU A 53 -6.05 9.76 1.46
C GLU A 53 -6.62 9.29 0.11
N LYS A 54 -5.76 8.74 -0.76
CA LYS A 54 -6.17 8.15 -2.03
C LYS A 54 -6.93 6.85 -1.85
N ARG A 55 -7.90 6.65 -2.73
CA ARG A 55 -8.74 5.46 -2.80
C ARG A 55 -8.52 4.75 -4.11
N ILE A 56 -8.52 3.43 -4.08
CA ILE A 56 -8.29 2.58 -5.25
C ILE A 56 -9.45 1.61 -5.45
N SER A 57 -9.62 1.14 -6.69
CA SER A 57 -10.53 0.06 -6.99
C SER A 57 -9.91 -1.30 -6.63
N MET A 58 -10.73 -2.24 -6.14
CA MET A 58 -10.30 -3.58 -5.76
C MET A 58 -10.20 -4.50 -7.00
N GLY A 59 -9.37 -4.10 -7.97
CA GLY A 59 -9.20 -4.77 -9.26
C GLY A 59 -8.18 -5.90 -9.27
N LYS A 60 -7.98 -6.49 -10.47
CA LYS A 60 -6.94 -7.52 -10.70
C LYS A 60 -5.53 -6.98 -10.40
N ASP A 61 -5.25 -5.73 -10.75
CA ASP A 61 -3.96 -5.09 -10.50
C ASP A 61 -3.70 -4.88 -9.01
N THR A 62 -4.71 -4.39 -8.27
CA THR A 62 -4.63 -4.24 -6.81
C THR A 62 -4.34 -5.58 -6.14
N LYS A 63 -4.99 -6.68 -6.57
CA LYS A 63 -4.70 -8.03 -6.09
C LYS A 63 -3.25 -8.47 -6.39
N LYS A 64 -2.72 -8.10 -7.56
CA LYS A 64 -1.33 -8.39 -7.93
C LYS A 64 -0.34 -7.65 -7.01
N TRP A 65 -0.60 -6.38 -6.73
CA TRP A 65 0.18 -5.59 -5.78
C TRP A 65 0.07 -6.13 -4.36
N LEU A 66 -1.12 -6.48 -3.90
CA LEU A 66 -1.36 -7.08 -2.58
C LEU A 66 -0.57 -8.37 -2.37
N ARG A 67 -0.51 -9.24 -3.39
CA ARG A 67 0.30 -10.47 -3.32
C ARG A 67 1.79 -10.17 -3.20
N LYS A 68 2.25 -9.10 -3.85
CA LYS A 68 3.66 -8.72 -3.87
C LYS A 68 4.11 -8.03 -2.57
N PHE A 69 3.21 -7.34 -1.87
CA PHE A 69 3.48 -6.56 -0.66
C PHE A 69 2.78 -7.13 0.60
N LYS A 70 2.55 -8.45 0.64
CA LYS A 70 1.88 -9.14 1.75
C LYS A 70 2.76 -9.26 3.01
#